data_AF-A0A2W6TJQ8-F1
#
_entry.id   AF-A0A2W6TJQ8-F1
#
_cell.length_a   1.000
_cell.length_b   1.000
_cell.length_c   1.000
_cell.angle_alpha   90.00
_cell.angle_beta   90.00
_cell.angle_gamma   90.00
#
_symmetry.space_group_name_H-M   'P 1'
#
loop_
_entity.id
_entity.type
_entity.pdbx_description
1 polymer ?
#
loop_
_entity_poly.entity_id
_entity_poly.type
_entity_poly.pdbx_seq_one_letter_code
_entity_poly.pdbx_strand_id
1 'polypeptide(L)'
;MGRADPGNCIVRARSGNQTRFGLYTLQYTMRGGMDGFEEFSVLLSELAEKARVCGLSDGELRLLIGSWPLSPRPSREHETQARRLYELLGLVRWLLFEDAAEWLRRPHHVFHGRSPLALMASDQRMISVLRDRLRDEVDAA
;
A
#
# COMPACT_ATOMS: atom_id res chain seq x y z
N MET A 1 13.37 29.14 -40.66
CA MET A 1 12.63 29.18 -39.37
C MET A 1 11.20 28.79 -39.64
N GLY A 2 10.69 27.77 -38.96
CA GLY A 2 9.31 27.28 -39.09
C GLY A 2 9.20 25.94 -38.37
N ARG A 3 8.81 25.98 -37.09
CA ARG A 3 8.53 24.78 -36.28
C ARG A 3 7.18 24.20 -36.70
N ALA A 4 7.13 22.89 -36.92
CA ALA A 4 5.89 22.15 -37.04
C ALA A 4 5.42 21.73 -35.64
N ASP A 5 4.23 22.19 -35.25
CA ASP A 5 3.46 21.71 -34.09
C ASP A 5 2.52 20.60 -34.56
N PRO A 6 2.65 19.35 -34.06
CA PRO A 6 1.64 18.33 -34.28
C PRO A 6 0.86 18.05 -32.99
N GLY A 7 -0.46 18.22 -33.06
CA GLY A 7 -1.37 17.34 -32.32
C GLY A 7 -2.26 17.99 -31.25
N ASN A 8 -3.12 18.93 -31.65
CA ASN A 8 -4.37 19.16 -30.93
C ASN A 8 -5.50 18.45 -31.67
N CYS A 9 -5.96 17.30 -31.16
CA CYS A 9 -7.13 16.59 -31.68
C CYS A 9 -8.21 16.56 -30.60
N ILE A 10 -9.20 17.43 -30.74
CA ILE A 10 -10.45 17.39 -29.98
C ILE A 10 -11.33 16.31 -30.61
N VAL A 11 -11.66 15.24 -29.87
CA VAL A 11 -12.69 14.28 -30.31
C VAL A 11 -13.94 14.49 -29.46
N ARG A 12 -14.99 15.04 -30.09
CA ARG A 12 -16.37 14.98 -29.60
C ARG A 12 -16.90 13.56 -29.79
N ALA A 13 -17.42 12.93 -28.74
CA ALA A 13 -18.29 11.76 -28.86
C ALA A 13 -19.66 12.09 -28.25
N ARG A 14 -20.70 12.04 -29.09
CA ARG A 14 -22.11 12.06 -28.66
C ARG A 14 -22.61 10.62 -28.47
N SER A 15 -23.27 10.41 -27.33
CA SER A 15 -24.42 9.53 -27.08
C SER A 15 -24.28 8.01 -27.24
N GLY A 16 -24.71 7.30 -26.19
CA GLY A 16 -25.15 5.90 -26.30
C GLY A 16 -24.67 4.99 -25.15
N ASN A 17 -25.33 5.09 -24.00
CA ASN A 17 -25.57 4.01 -23.03
C ASN A 17 -24.68 2.75 -23.12
N GLN A 18 -23.58 2.69 -22.37
CA GLN A 18 -23.08 1.47 -21.71
C GLN A 18 -21.89 1.78 -20.80
N THR A 19 -22.11 1.71 -19.50
CA THR A 19 -21.08 1.77 -18.47
C THR A 19 -20.21 0.51 -18.56
N ARG A 20 -19.01 0.62 -19.13
CA ARG A 20 -17.98 -0.42 -19.09
C ARG A 20 -16.80 0.08 -18.27
N PHE A 21 -16.47 -0.69 -17.22
CA PHE A 21 -15.33 -0.48 -16.33
C PHE A 21 -14.05 -0.21 -17.15
N GLY A 22 -13.54 1.02 -17.08
CA GLY A 22 -12.31 1.41 -17.75
C GLY A 22 -11.11 0.97 -16.94
N LEU A 23 -10.30 0.07 -17.51
CA LEU A 23 -8.89 -0.04 -17.13
C LEU A 23 -8.23 1.31 -17.45
N TYR A 24 -7.66 1.96 -16.43
CA TYR A 24 -6.84 3.14 -16.62
C TYR A 24 -5.47 2.72 -17.17
N THR A 25 -5.31 2.74 -18.48
CA THR A 25 -3.98 2.69 -19.10
C THR A 25 -3.33 4.06 -18.94
N LEU A 26 -2.47 4.21 -17.94
CA LEU A 26 -1.65 5.41 -17.74
C LEU A 26 -0.56 5.47 -18.84
N GLN A 27 -0.73 6.37 -19.80
CA GLN A 27 0.34 6.78 -20.72
C GLN A 27 1.20 7.83 -20.01
N TYR A 28 2.44 7.46 -19.68
CA TYR A 28 3.41 8.34 -19.01
C TYR A 28 4.25 9.11 -20.02
N THR A 29 4.15 10.44 -20.00
CA THR A 29 5.10 11.35 -20.65
C THR A 29 6.23 11.68 -19.67
N MET A 30 7.39 11.08 -19.90
CA MET A 30 8.63 11.29 -19.16
C MET A 30 9.21 12.69 -19.43
N ARG A 31 9.25 13.57 -18.41
CA ARG A 31 10.28 14.64 -18.31
C ARG A 31 10.34 15.29 -16.93
N GLY A 32 11.33 14.85 -16.13
CA GLY A 32 11.92 15.63 -15.03
C GLY A 32 11.15 15.62 -13.71
N GLY A 33 11.56 14.76 -12.77
CA GLY A 33 11.11 14.78 -11.37
C GLY A 33 10.22 13.60 -10.94
N MET A 34 10.35 12.44 -11.58
CA MET A 34 9.45 11.28 -11.41
C MET A 34 9.99 10.13 -10.54
N ASP A 35 11.26 10.13 -10.13
CA ASP A 35 11.89 8.92 -9.56
C ASP A 35 11.24 8.44 -8.24
N GLY A 36 10.87 9.35 -7.34
CA GLY A 36 10.30 8.96 -6.03
C GLY A 36 8.81 8.58 -6.06
N PHE A 37 8.04 9.10 -7.02
CA PHE A 37 6.59 8.81 -7.10
C PHE A 37 6.32 7.46 -7.76
N GLU A 38 7.12 7.10 -8.77
CA GLU A 38 7.04 5.80 -9.44
C GLU A 38 7.47 4.67 -8.50
N GLU A 39 8.59 4.81 -7.79
CA GLU A 39 9.06 3.83 -6.79
C GLU A 39 8.02 3.59 -5.69
N PHE A 40 7.42 4.67 -5.18
CA PHE A 40 6.42 4.55 -4.14
C PHE A 40 5.12 3.89 -4.65
N SER A 41 4.74 4.13 -5.90
CA SER A 41 3.56 3.49 -6.50
C SER A 41 3.76 1.97 -6.70
N VAL A 42 4.99 1.56 -7.04
CA VAL A 42 5.37 0.14 -7.09
C VAL A 42 5.29 -0.48 -5.70
N LEU A 43 5.90 0.17 -4.70
CA LEU A 43 5.84 -0.29 -3.30
C LEU A 43 4.40 -0.51 -2.84
N LEU A 44 3.49 0.42 -3.15
CA LEU A 44 2.09 0.31 -2.75
C LEU A 44 1.36 -0.85 -3.44
N SER A 45 1.72 -1.13 -4.70
CA SER A 45 1.15 -2.26 -5.44
C SER A 45 1.59 -3.59 -4.83
N GLU A 46 2.89 -3.73 -4.54
CA GLU A 46 3.41 -4.91 -3.87
C GLU A 46 2.88 -5.05 -2.43
N LEU A 47 2.73 -3.93 -1.72
CA LEU A 47 2.16 -3.90 -0.38
C LEU A 47 0.69 -4.37 -0.41
N ALA A 48 -0.10 -3.98 -1.40
CA ALA A 48 -1.47 -4.44 -1.56
C ALA A 48 -1.54 -5.96 -1.79
N GLU A 49 -0.63 -6.51 -2.58
CA GLU A 49 -0.52 -7.95 -2.79
C GLU A 49 -0.16 -8.69 -1.49
N LYS A 50 0.88 -8.22 -0.77
CA LYS A 50 1.26 -8.78 0.53
C LYS A 50 0.15 -8.70 1.56
N ALA A 51 -0.55 -7.57 1.62
CA ALA A 51 -1.68 -7.36 2.49
C ALA A 51 -2.78 -8.41 2.23
N ARG A 52 -3.11 -8.66 0.97
CA ARG A 52 -4.09 -9.69 0.58
C ARG A 52 -3.64 -11.10 0.98
N VAL A 53 -2.38 -11.45 0.81
CA VAL A 53 -1.83 -12.74 1.28
C VAL A 53 -1.93 -12.88 2.80
N CYS A 54 -1.74 -11.78 3.54
CA CYS A 54 -1.94 -11.73 4.99
C CYS A 54 -3.43 -11.56 5.38
N GLY A 55 -4.33 -11.66 4.40
CA GLY A 55 -5.78 -11.57 4.59
C GLY A 55 -6.30 -10.18 4.91
N LEU A 56 -5.54 -9.10 4.76
CA LEU A 56 -6.01 -7.72 4.97
C LEU A 56 -6.83 -7.24 3.76
N SER A 57 -7.93 -6.55 4.04
CA SER A 57 -8.75 -5.86 3.06
C SER A 57 -8.14 -4.52 2.65
N ASP A 58 -8.52 -4.02 1.47
CA ASP A 58 -8.11 -2.71 0.99
C ASP A 58 -8.49 -1.57 1.98
N GLY A 59 -9.60 -1.73 2.70
CA GLY A 59 -10.05 -0.78 3.72
C GLY A 59 -9.14 -0.75 4.96
N GLU A 60 -8.76 -1.93 5.46
CA GLU A 60 -7.79 -2.07 6.56
C GLU A 60 -6.42 -1.52 6.15
N LEU A 61 -5.97 -1.83 4.93
CA LEU A 61 -4.70 -1.33 4.41
C LEU A 61 -4.66 0.20 4.37
N ARG A 62 -5.73 0.84 3.89
CA ARG A 62 -5.86 2.30 3.88
C ARG A 62 -5.88 2.88 5.29
N LEU A 63 -6.53 2.22 6.23
CA LEU A 63 -6.56 2.68 7.62
C LEU A 63 -5.15 2.65 8.24
N LEU A 64 -4.36 1.62 7.94
CA LEU A 64 -3.01 1.44 8.49
C LEU A 64 -1.97 2.39 7.93
N ILE A 65 -2.03 2.69 6.64
CA ILE A 65 -1.09 3.61 5.96
C ILE A 65 -1.52 5.07 6.15
N GLY A 66 -2.82 5.32 6.34
CA GLY A 66 -3.42 6.65 6.26
C GLY A 66 -4.14 6.87 4.92
N SER A 67 -4.88 7.98 4.80
CA SER A 67 -5.79 8.31 3.70
C SER A 67 -5.15 8.25 2.30
N TRP A 68 -5.10 7.06 1.72
CA TRP A 68 -4.73 6.75 0.33
C TRP A 68 -5.98 6.29 -0.44
N PRO A 69 -6.20 6.62 -1.74
CA PRO A 69 -5.34 7.27 -2.74
C PRO A 69 -5.65 8.76 -2.98
N LEU A 70 -6.15 9.49 -1.98
CA LEU A 70 -6.73 10.83 -2.18
C LEU A 70 -5.68 11.95 -2.31
N SER A 71 -4.40 11.68 -2.04
CA SER A 71 -3.34 12.69 -2.13
C SER A 71 -2.44 12.46 -3.34
N PRO A 72 -2.38 13.38 -4.32
CA PRO A 72 -1.52 13.27 -5.51
C PRO A 72 -0.02 13.34 -5.19
N ARG A 73 0.35 13.69 -3.95
CA ARG A 73 1.70 13.60 -3.42
C ARG A 73 1.65 13.03 -2.00
N PRO A 74 2.07 11.78 -1.78
CA PRO A 74 2.12 11.21 -0.44
C PRO A 74 3.15 11.99 0.40
N SER A 75 2.85 12.19 1.69
CA SER A 75 3.85 12.74 2.59
C SER A 75 4.92 11.68 2.90
N ARG A 76 6.13 12.12 3.27
CA ARG A 76 7.21 11.21 3.71
C ARG A 76 6.79 10.29 4.85
N GLU A 77 5.87 10.74 5.70
CA GLU A 77 5.32 9.95 6.79
C GLU A 77 4.49 8.77 6.28
N HIS A 78 3.59 9.00 5.31
CA HIS A 78 2.83 7.92 4.67
C HIS A 78 3.75 6.92 3.97
N GLU A 79 4.79 7.40 3.29
CA GLU A 79 5.77 6.53 2.64
C GLU A 79 6.53 5.67 3.66
N THR A 80 7.02 6.30 4.73
CA THR A 80 7.71 5.60 5.82
C THR A 80 6.80 4.54 6.45
N GLN A 81 5.53 4.88 6.65
CA GLN A 81 4.54 3.97 7.23
C GLN A 81 4.26 2.78 6.32
N ALA A 82 4.09 3.02 5.01
CA ALA A 82 3.90 1.97 4.02
C ALA A 82 5.11 1.02 3.95
N ARG A 83 6.36 1.57 3.98
CA ARG A 83 7.58 0.76 3.99
C ARG A 83 7.67 -0.12 5.25
N ARG A 84 7.33 0.44 6.42
CA ARG A 84 7.30 -0.34 7.68
C ARG A 84 6.24 -1.43 7.66
N LEU A 85 5.05 -1.14 7.14
CA LEU A 85 3.99 -2.12 7.02
C LEU A 85 4.35 -3.23 6.02
N TYR A 86 4.98 -2.87 4.90
CA TYR A 86 5.49 -3.82 3.92
C TYR A 86 6.46 -4.82 4.53
N GLU A 87 7.42 -4.30 5.30
CA GLU A 87 8.41 -5.11 6.01
C GLU A 87 7.75 -6.00 7.08
N LEU A 88 6.85 -5.44 7.88
CA LEU A 88 6.08 -6.19 8.89
C LEU A 88 5.33 -7.36 8.26
N LEU A 89 4.56 -7.13 7.19
CA LEU A 89 3.79 -8.19 6.52
C LEU A 89 4.71 -9.24 5.89
N GLY A 90 5.89 -8.83 5.41
CA GLY A 90 6.94 -9.77 4.98
C GLY A 90 7.39 -10.69 6.11
N LEU A 91 7.69 -10.14 7.28
CA LEU A 91 8.12 -10.90 8.47
C LEU A 91 7.00 -11.83 8.98
N VAL A 92 5.76 -11.32 9.07
CA VAL A 92 4.59 -12.12 9.47
C VAL A 92 4.41 -13.32 8.53
N ARG A 93 4.46 -13.10 7.21
CA ARG A 93 4.32 -14.19 6.24
C ARG A 93 5.49 -15.18 6.30
N TRP A 94 6.70 -14.70 6.56
CA TRP A 94 7.88 -15.55 6.70
C TRP A 94 7.76 -16.48 7.92
N LEU A 95 7.45 -15.91 9.10
CA LEU A 95 7.40 -16.64 10.36
C LEU A 95 6.18 -17.57 10.46
N LEU A 96 5.03 -17.14 9.95
CA LEU A 96 3.75 -17.78 10.23
C LEU A 96 3.12 -18.45 9.02
N PHE A 97 3.66 -18.21 7.83
CA PHE A 97 3.15 -18.77 6.57
C PHE A 97 1.62 -18.63 6.46
N GLU A 98 0.88 -19.74 6.43
CA GLU A 98 -0.59 -19.78 6.28
C GLU A 98 -1.35 -19.17 7.46
N ASP A 99 -0.75 -19.15 8.65
CA ASP A 99 -1.37 -18.64 9.87
C ASP A 99 -1.28 -17.12 10.01
N ALA A 100 -0.62 -16.43 9.07
CA ALA A 100 -0.44 -14.98 9.08
C ALA A 100 -1.76 -14.21 9.29
N ALA A 101 -2.82 -14.61 8.58
CA ALA A 101 -4.12 -13.95 8.66
C ALA A 101 -4.84 -14.20 9.99
N GLU A 102 -4.69 -15.40 10.56
CA GLU A 102 -5.23 -15.72 11.89
C GLU A 102 -4.49 -14.91 12.96
N TRP A 103 -3.15 -14.94 12.93
CA TRP A 103 -2.33 -14.29 13.94
C TRP A 103 -2.59 -12.77 14.03
N LEU A 104 -2.73 -12.10 12.88
CA LEU A 104 -3.06 -10.67 12.82
C LEU A 104 -4.41 -10.32 13.46
N ARG A 105 -5.36 -11.27 13.47
CA ARG A 105 -6.74 -11.07 13.96
C ARG A 105 -6.99 -11.64 15.35
N ARG A 106 -6.21 -12.64 15.75
CA ARG A 106 -6.37 -13.32 17.02
C ARG A 106 -5.95 -12.40 18.16
N PRO A 107 -6.75 -12.29 19.23
CA PRO A 107 -6.32 -11.69 20.49
C PRO A 107 -5.10 -12.38 21.09
N HIS A 108 -4.10 -11.61 21.53
CA HIS A 108 -2.95 -12.17 22.26
C HIS A 108 -2.91 -11.65 23.69
N HIS A 109 -2.50 -12.52 24.62
CA HIS A 109 -2.33 -12.16 26.02
C HIS A 109 -1.24 -11.10 26.22
N VAL A 110 -0.17 -11.15 25.41
CA VAL A 110 0.92 -10.15 25.37
C VAL A 110 0.40 -8.75 25.04
N PHE A 111 -0.71 -8.68 24.29
CA PHE A 111 -1.37 -7.45 23.86
C PHE A 111 -2.63 -7.14 24.66
N HIS A 112 -2.72 -7.65 25.89
CA HIS A 112 -3.87 -7.47 26.78
C HIS A 112 -5.21 -7.87 26.12
N GLY A 113 -5.21 -8.95 25.34
CA GLY A 113 -6.40 -9.44 24.64
C GLY A 113 -6.75 -8.66 23.38
N ARG A 114 -5.86 -7.81 22.88
CA ARG A 114 -6.02 -7.15 21.57
C ARG A 114 -5.31 -7.95 20.48
N SER A 115 -5.81 -7.84 19.26
CA SER A 115 -5.13 -8.39 18.09
C SER A 115 -4.07 -7.42 17.55
N PRO A 116 -3.02 -7.91 16.86
CA PRO A 116 -2.01 -7.05 16.24
C PRO A 116 -2.63 -6.04 15.29
N LEU A 117 -3.61 -6.45 14.49
CA LEU A 117 -4.33 -5.56 13.61
C LEU A 117 -5.08 -4.45 14.37
N ALA A 118 -5.77 -4.80 15.46
CA ALA A 118 -6.48 -3.82 16.28
C ALA A 118 -5.51 -2.82 16.94
N LEU A 119 -4.31 -3.27 17.34
CA LEU A 119 -3.27 -2.42 17.88
C LEU A 119 -2.76 -1.42 16.83
N MET A 120 -2.36 -1.91 15.65
CA MET A 120 -1.86 -1.07 14.56
C MET A 120 -2.92 -0.06 14.07
N ALA A 121 -4.19 -0.45 14.08
CA ALA A 121 -5.30 0.43 13.73
C ALA A 121 -5.54 1.56 14.73
N SER A 122 -5.18 1.36 16.01
CA SER A 122 -5.40 2.36 17.07
C SER A 122 -4.18 3.23 17.35
N ASP A 123 -2.97 2.69 17.13
CA ASP A 123 -1.72 3.41 17.27
C ASP A 123 -0.76 2.99 16.15
N GLN A 124 -0.52 3.91 15.22
CA GLN A 124 0.37 3.70 14.07
C GLN A 124 1.81 3.36 14.48
N ARG A 125 2.25 3.75 15.68
CA ARG A 125 3.58 3.40 16.21
C ARG A 125 3.72 1.90 16.42
N MET A 126 2.61 1.19 16.63
CA MET A 126 2.62 -0.26 16.82
C MET A 126 3.09 -1.02 15.57
N ILE A 127 2.99 -0.43 14.37
CA ILE A 127 3.56 -1.03 13.16
C ILE A 127 5.08 -1.18 13.32
N SER A 128 5.77 -0.14 13.82
CA SER A 128 7.22 -0.21 14.09
C SER A 128 7.54 -1.21 15.19
N VAL A 129 6.82 -1.14 16.32
CA VAL A 129 7.06 -2.00 17.49
C VAL A 129 6.92 -3.48 17.15
N LEU A 130 5.83 -3.85 16.46
CA LEU A 130 5.58 -5.23 16.07
C LEU A 130 6.60 -5.71 15.04
N ARG A 131 6.97 -4.86 14.08
CA ARG A 131 7.98 -5.17 13.09
C ARG A 131 9.34 -5.45 13.73
N ASP A 132 9.78 -4.59 14.64
CA ASP A 132 11.08 -4.74 15.30
C ASP A 132 11.08 -6.02 16.15
N ARG A 133 9.98 -6.29 16.86
CA ARG A 133 9.83 -7.53 17.60
C ARG A 133 9.89 -8.78 16.73
N LEU A 134 9.21 -8.79 15.58
CA LEU A 134 9.22 -9.91 14.64
C LEU A 134 10.60 -10.08 13.99
N ARG A 135 11.33 -8.99 13.75
CA ARG A 135 12.71 -9.05 13.27
C ARG A 135 13.62 -9.69 14.30
N ASP A 136 13.52 -9.30 15.57
CA ASP A 136 14.29 -9.94 16.65
C ASP A 136 14.00 -11.45 16.73
N GLU A 137 12.76 -11.86 16.49
CA GLU A 137 12.38 -13.28 16.45
C GLU A 137 12.95 -14.03 15.24
N VAL A 138 13.05 -13.38 14.08
CA VAL A 138 13.75 -13.95 12.89
C VAL A 138 15.25 -14.03 13.13
N ASP A 139 15.86 -12.98 13.68
CA ASP A 139 17.31 -12.91 13.90
C ASP A 139 17.79 -13.89 14.99
N ALA A 140 16.89 -14.32 15.89
CA ALA A 140 17.16 -15.30 16.93
C ALA A 140 16.93 -16.76 16.51
N ALA A 141 16.29 -17.01 15.36
CA ALA A 141 15.94 -18.34 14.84
C ALA A 141 17.04 -18.92 13.93
#